data_AF-A0A7S2C074-F1
#
_entry.id   AF-A0A7S2C074-F1
#
_cell.length_a   1.000
_cell.length_b   1.000
_cell.length_c   1.000
_cell.angle_alpha   90.00
_cell.angle_beta   90.00
_cell.angle_gamma   90.00
#
_symmetry.space_group_name_H-M   'P 1'
#
loop_
_entity.id
_entity.type
_entity.pdbx_description
1 polymer ?
#
loop_
_entity_poly.entity_id
_entity_poly.type
_entity_poly.pdbx_seq_one_letter_code
_entity_poly.pdbx_strand_id
1 'polypeptide(L)'
;LLTPTICFEAQIDSATIRSAFESLRRNMAWQSSGDTNDEMVDQMQAFGVITSPRVLDAFRVVDRAFFVPERVKDAAYSDQPLKVGNVHLSAPHIYGTAMDALDLQEGHSFLNIGSGTGYISSIAAYLTGPTAINHNIELHEDVCAHARKSIDSLNAHLANRQREREQRAAAAEKARLAQSGGGEGGAGGGGGSMTAMAVVEVMGAGWGKGKERGDEDERDEGEAARDQE
;
A
#
# COMPACT_ATOMS: atom_id res chain seq x y z
N LEU A 1 -19.49 25.84 -29.79
CA LEU A 1 -19.60 26.67 -28.57
C LEU A 1 -19.33 25.76 -27.38
N LEU A 2 -18.06 25.72 -26.96
CA LEU A 2 -17.58 24.95 -25.81
C LEU A 2 -18.00 25.68 -24.54
N THR A 3 -18.72 25.01 -23.66
CA THR A 3 -18.99 25.50 -22.30
C THR A 3 -17.73 25.34 -21.44
N PRO A 4 -17.36 26.33 -20.61
CA PRO A 4 -16.16 26.25 -19.81
C PRO A 4 -16.32 25.25 -18.66
N THR A 5 -15.31 24.39 -18.53
CA THR A 5 -15.07 23.50 -17.40
C THR A 5 -15.01 24.32 -16.11
N ILE A 6 -15.81 23.94 -15.12
CA ILE A 6 -15.75 24.49 -13.77
C ILE A 6 -14.41 24.06 -13.16
N CYS A 7 -13.47 24.99 -13.03
CA CYS A 7 -12.30 24.83 -12.15
C CYS A 7 -12.78 25.04 -10.70
N PHE A 8 -12.69 24.02 -9.86
CA PHE A 8 -12.98 24.15 -8.45
C PHE A 8 -11.81 24.90 -7.77
N GLU A 9 -12.12 25.94 -7.01
CA GLU A 9 -11.14 26.66 -6.17
C GLU A 9 -11.08 25.93 -4.82
N ALA A 10 -10.05 25.11 -4.60
CA ALA A 10 -9.79 24.52 -3.30
C ALA A 10 -9.14 25.57 -2.39
N GLN A 11 -9.95 26.28 -1.61
CA GLN A 11 -9.45 27.10 -0.51
C GLN A 11 -8.86 26.16 0.55
N ILE A 12 -7.53 26.16 0.68
CA ILE A 12 -6.87 25.38 1.73
C ILE A 12 -7.15 26.09 3.06
N ASP A 13 -8.00 25.50 3.91
CA ASP A 13 -8.25 26.03 5.24
C ASP A 13 -6.99 25.88 6.11
N SER A 14 -6.35 27.02 6.39
CA SER A 14 -5.19 27.11 7.26
C SER A 14 -5.43 26.57 8.68
N ALA A 15 -6.69 26.48 9.15
CA ALA A 15 -7.03 25.85 10.42
C ALA A 15 -6.87 24.32 10.37
N THR A 16 -7.25 23.68 9.25
CA THR A 16 -7.02 22.25 9.02
C THR A 16 -5.53 21.93 8.95
N ILE A 17 -4.73 22.75 8.25
CA ILE A 17 -3.27 22.59 8.23
C ILE A 17 -2.69 22.72 9.65
N ARG A 18 -3.10 23.76 10.39
CA ARG A 18 -2.61 23.98 11.76
C ARG A 18 -2.99 22.83 12.70
N SER A 19 -4.21 22.32 12.60
CA SER A 19 -4.66 21.16 13.38
C SER A 19 -3.85 19.90 13.08
N ALA A 20 -3.62 19.60 11.79
CA ALA A 20 -2.76 18.49 11.37
C ALA A 20 -1.33 18.65 11.89
N PHE A 21 -0.78 19.87 11.83
CA PHE A 21 0.58 20.18 12.32
C PHE A 21 0.69 20.17 13.85
N GLU A 22 -0.36 20.55 14.57
CA GLU A 22 -0.44 20.48 16.04
C GLU A 22 -0.61 19.06 16.57
N SER A 23 -1.29 18.18 15.81
CA SER A 23 -1.28 16.73 16.08
C SER A 23 0.12 16.15 15.88
N LEU A 24 0.80 16.54 14.80
CA LEU A 24 2.20 16.16 14.52
C LEU A 24 3.18 16.59 15.63
N ARG A 25 2.92 17.74 16.28
CA ARG A 25 3.74 18.24 17.40
C ARG A 25 3.42 17.62 18.77
N ARG A 26 2.21 17.09 18.97
CA ARG A 26 1.77 16.54 20.26
C ARG A 26 2.13 15.07 20.45
N ASN A 27 2.28 14.31 19.37
CA ASN A 27 2.72 12.93 19.44
C ASN A 27 4.26 12.90 19.40
N MET A 28 4.87 12.46 20.50
CA MET A 28 6.32 12.37 20.64
C MET A 28 6.90 11.33 19.67
N ALA A 29 7.29 11.83 18.50
CA ALA A 29 7.86 11.25 17.27
C ALA A 29 9.00 10.20 17.37
N TRP A 30 9.33 9.66 18.54
CA TRP A 30 10.48 8.74 18.73
C TRP A 30 10.13 7.42 19.42
N GLN A 31 8.87 7.18 19.78
CA GLN A 31 8.47 6.01 20.58
C GLN A 31 7.77 4.91 19.78
N SER A 32 7.48 5.10 18.49
CA SER A 32 6.72 4.14 17.69
C SER A 32 7.56 2.98 17.12
N SER A 33 8.69 2.65 17.75
CA SER A 33 9.59 1.58 17.29
C SER A 33 9.12 0.20 17.76
N GLY A 34 9.39 -0.85 16.98
CA GLY A 34 9.15 -2.24 17.38
C GLY A 34 10.20 -3.20 16.78
N ASP A 35 10.17 -4.47 17.19
CA ASP A 35 11.04 -5.51 16.60
C ASP A 35 10.39 -6.12 15.35
N THR A 36 9.09 -5.91 15.16
CA THR A 36 8.32 -6.34 13.99
C THR A 36 7.47 -5.21 13.41
N ASN A 37 7.00 -5.38 12.18
CA ASN A 37 6.08 -4.43 11.55
C ASN A 37 4.79 -4.26 12.37
N ASP A 38 4.27 -5.36 12.93
CA ASP A 38 3.03 -5.30 13.70
C ASP A 38 3.21 -4.54 15.02
N GLU A 39 4.33 -4.75 15.72
CA GLU A 39 4.65 -4.01 16.95
C GLU A 39 4.88 -2.52 16.67
N MET A 40 5.57 -2.17 15.59
CA MET A 40 5.73 -0.78 15.16
C MET A 40 4.36 -0.12 14.95
N VAL A 41 3.44 -0.81 14.26
CA VAL A 41 2.08 -0.30 14.01
C VAL A 41 1.25 -0.23 15.30
N ASP A 42 1.39 -1.21 16.21
CA ASP A 42 0.76 -1.17 17.54
C ASP A 42 1.19 0.07 18.33
N GLN A 43 2.48 0.40 18.31
CA GLN A 43 2.98 1.59 18.97
C GLN A 43 2.47 2.86 18.30
N MET A 44 2.44 2.92 16.96
CA MET A 44 1.84 4.04 16.24
C MET A 44 0.38 4.27 16.63
N GLN A 45 -0.40 3.20 16.81
CA GLN A 45 -1.77 3.29 17.32
C GLN A 45 -1.80 3.78 18.78
N ALA A 46 -0.98 3.20 19.65
CA ALA A 46 -0.94 3.52 21.08
C ALA A 46 -0.58 4.99 21.34
N PHE A 47 0.34 5.54 20.56
CA PHE A 47 0.73 6.96 20.63
C PHE A 47 -0.18 7.88 19.81
N GLY A 48 -1.27 7.37 19.21
CA GLY A 48 -2.25 8.15 18.47
C GLY A 48 -1.71 8.76 17.18
N VAL A 49 -0.62 8.21 16.62
CA VAL A 49 -0.03 8.62 15.34
C VAL A 49 -0.95 8.29 14.17
N ILE A 50 -1.60 7.13 14.24
CA ILE A 50 -2.66 6.70 13.34
C ILE A 50 -3.89 6.37 14.17
N THR A 51 -5.03 6.94 13.79
CA THR A 51 -6.31 6.70 14.44
C THR A 51 -7.26 5.88 13.57
N SER A 52 -7.14 5.95 12.24
CA SER A 52 -7.98 5.21 11.30
C SER A 52 -7.63 3.71 11.27
N PRO A 53 -8.60 2.81 11.53
CA PRO A 53 -8.40 1.37 11.40
C PRO A 53 -7.95 0.95 9.98
N ARG A 54 -8.48 1.60 8.94
CA ARG A 54 -8.10 1.30 7.54
C ARG A 54 -6.64 1.63 7.27
N VAL A 55 -6.13 2.71 7.84
CA VAL A 55 -4.72 3.11 7.71
C VAL A 55 -3.83 2.17 8.52
N LEU A 56 -4.23 1.77 9.73
CA LEU A 56 -3.51 0.75 10.50
C LEU A 56 -3.38 -0.56 9.71
N ASP A 57 -4.49 -1.05 9.14
CA ASP A 57 -4.47 -2.26 8.30
C ASP A 57 -3.53 -2.12 7.10
N ALA A 58 -3.53 -0.96 6.44
CA ALA A 58 -2.64 -0.70 5.32
C ALA A 58 -1.16 -0.78 5.72
N PHE A 59 -0.78 -0.21 6.87
CA PHE A 59 0.59 -0.31 7.39
C PHE A 59 0.96 -1.73 7.82
N ARG A 60 0.00 -2.56 8.27
CA ARG A 60 0.26 -3.98 8.58
C ARG A 60 0.49 -4.83 7.34
N VAL A 61 -0.27 -4.56 6.29
CA VAL A 61 -0.18 -5.30 5.01
C VAL A 61 1.08 -4.91 4.25
N VAL A 62 1.37 -3.60 4.17
CA VAL A 62 2.54 -3.07 3.48
C VAL A 62 3.71 -3.05 4.46
N ASP A 63 4.37 -4.19 4.61
CA ASP A 63 5.50 -4.33 5.52
C ASP A 63 6.68 -3.44 5.08
N ARG A 64 7.08 -2.54 5.98
CA ARG A 64 8.15 -1.57 5.76
C ARG A 64 9.49 -2.20 5.41
N ALA A 65 9.80 -3.41 5.91
CA ALA A 65 11.11 -4.05 5.69
C ALA A 65 11.40 -4.38 4.22
N PHE A 66 10.37 -4.55 3.37
CA PHE A 66 10.57 -4.73 1.92
C PHE A 66 11.15 -3.50 1.23
N PHE A 67 10.93 -2.32 1.79
CA PHE A 67 11.29 -1.03 1.20
C PHE A 67 12.62 -0.49 1.74
N VAL A 68 13.16 -1.12 2.78
CA VAL A 68 14.40 -0.70 3.45
C VAL A 68 15.61 -1.36 2.76
N PRO A 69 16.66 -0.59 2.41
CA PRO A 69 17.87 -1.17 1.85
C PRO A 69 18.53 -2.15 2.82
N GLU A 70 19.09 -3.24 2.28
CA GLU A 70 19.62 -4.37 3.07
C GLU A 70 20.61 -3.93 4.16
N ARG A 71 21.46 -2.94 3.87
CA ARG A 71 22.49 -2.43 4.80
C ARG A 71 21.96 -1.77 6.08
N VAL A 72 20.68 -1.42 6.12
CA VAL A 72 20.03 -0.76 7.28
C VAL A 72 18.74 -1.47 7.66
N LYS A 73 18.60 -2.74 7.28
CA LYS A 73 17.38 -3.52 7.47
C LYS A 73 17.05 -3.79 8.94
N ASP A 74 18.08 -3.86 9.80
CA ASP A 74 17.92 -3.98 11.25
C ASP A 74 17.18 -2.78 11.86
N ALA A 75 17.18 -1.63 11.19
CA ALA A 75 16.46 -0.44 11.60
C ALA A 75 15.09 -0.29 10.91
N ALA A 76 14.60 -1.32 10.21
CA ALA A 76 13.39 -1.21 9.39
C ALA A 76 12.17 -0.72 10.15
N TYR A 77 12.01 -1.16 11.40
CA TYR A 77 10.86 -0.86 12.26
C TYR A 77 11.18 0.18 13.34
N SER A 78 12.33 0.84 13.23
CA SER A 78 12.67 1.96 14.10
C SER A 78 11.98 3.23 13.61
N ASP A 79 11.42 4.00 14.55
CA ASP A 79 10.69 5.24 14.27
C ASP A 79 11.64 6.41 13.95
N GLN A 80 12.43 6.24 12.89
CA GLN A 80 13.44 7.21 12.46
C GLN A 80 13.57 7.24 10.93
N PRO A 81 14.04 8.36 10.35
CA PRO A 81 14.34 8.41 8.93
C PRO A 81 15.56 7.54 8.61
N LEU A 82 15.51 6.84 7.48
CA LEU A 82 16.61 6.02 6.97
C LEU A 82 17.13 6.64 5.67
N LYS A 83 18.46 6.74 5.53
CA LYS A 83 19.10 7.27 4.32
C LYS A 83 20.25 6.41 3.83
N VAL A 84 20.20 6.05 2.56
CA VAL A 84 21.16 5.20 1.86
C VAL A 84 21.44 5.69 0.45
N GLY A 85 22.55 6.42 0.27
CA GLY A 85 22.81 7.08 -1.01
C GLY A 85 21.65 8.03 -1.34
N ASN A 86 21.00 7.82 -2.49
CA ASN A 86 19.82 8.56 -2.91
C ASN A 86 18.52 8.03 -2.28
N VAL A 87 18.50 6.79 -1.78
CA VAL A 87 17.32 6.23 -1.12
C VAL A 87 17.10 6.91 0.22
N HIS A 88 15.91 7.46 0.41
CA HIS A 88 15.46 8.06 1.66
C HIS A 88 14.07 7.55 2.03
N LEU A 89 13.91 7.07 3.26
CA LEU A 89 12.61 6.77 3.86
C LEU A 89 12.42 7.66 5.06
N SER A 90 11.31 8.40 5.11
CA SER A 90 10.90 9.14 6.29
C SER A 90 10.57 8.18 7.44
N ALA A 91 10.56 8.72 8.66
CA ALA A 91 10.14 7.98 9.83
C ALA A 91 8.70 7.45 9.66
N PRO A 92 8.39 6.24 10.15
CA PRO A 92 7.04 5.67 10.18
C PRO A 92 5.97 6.65 10.63
N HIS A 93 6.20 7.41 11.73
CA HIS A 93 5.17 8.34 12.22
C HIS A 93 4.81 9.45 11.24
N ILE A 94 5.78 9.97 10.47
CA ILE A 94 5.52 10.98 9.45
C ILE A 94 4.59 10.43 8.38
N TYR A 95 4.84 9.21 7.92
CA TYR A 95 3.97 8.55 6.95
C TYR A 95 2.61 8.24 7.55
N GLY A 96 2.56 7.73 8.79
CA GLY A 96 1.31 7.42 9.48
C GLY A 96 0.41 8.64 9.58
N THR A 97 0.92 9.75 10.10
CA THR A 97 0.16 11.00 10.23
C THR A 97 -0.27 11.56 8.88
N ALA A 98 0.58 11.49 7.86
CA ALA A 98 0.21 11.94 6.52
C ALA A 98 -0.93 11.11 5.93
N MET A 99 -0.85 9.78 6.00
CA MET A 99 -1.86 8.89 5.45
C MET A 99 -3.18 8.94 6.23
N ASP A 100 -3.12 9.11 7.55
CA ASP A 100 -4.31 9.30 8.40
C ASP A 100 -5.02 10.63 8.07
N ALA A 101 -4.25 11.70 7.82
CA ALA A 101 -4.79 13.02 7.48
C ALA A 101 -5.32 13.12 6.03
N LEU A 102 -4.76 12.35 5.09
CA LEU A 102 -5.20 12.34 3.69
C LEU A 102 -6.59 11.70 3.51
N ASP A 103 -7.03 10.87 4.47
CA ASP A 103 -8.32 10.17 4.47
C ASP A 103 -8.66 9.54 3.11
N LEU A 104 -7.70 8.76 2.57
CA LEU A 104 -7.84 8.16 1.25
C LEU A 104 -8.97 7.14 1.22
N GLN A 105 -9.87 7.29 0.25
CA GLN A 105 -10.98 6.38 -0.01
C GLN A 105 -10.76 5.57 -1.27
N GLU A 106 -11.51 4.47 -1.39
CA GLU A 106 -11.49 3.64 -2.58
C GLU A 106 -11.89 4.46 -3.83
N GLY A 107 -11.14 4.26 -4.92
CA GLY A 107 -11.32 4.99 -6.18
C GLY A 107 -10.67 6.38 -6.23
N HIS A 108 -10.11 6.90 -5.13
CA HIS A 108 -9.34 8.15 -5.18
C HIS A 108 -8.09 8.01 -6.05
N SER A 109 -7.74 9.08 -6.77
CA SER A 109 -6.45 9.17 -7.47
C SER A 109 -5.39 9.77 -6.55
N PHE A 110 -4.17 9.25 -6.61
CA PHE A 110 -3.05 9.67 -5.77
C PHE A 110 -1.82 10.00 -6.61
N LEU A 111 -1.17 11.14 -6.33
CA LEU A 111 0.08 11.57 -6.95
C LEU A 111 1.13 11.76 -5.86
N ASN A 112 2.23 11.02 -5.96
CA ASN A 112 3.37 11.14 -5.07
C ASN A 112 4.60 11.66 -5.83
N ILE A 113 5.03 12.88 -5.51
CA ILE A 113 6.22 13.51 -6.10
C ILE A 113 7.40 13.34 -5.14
N GLY A 114 8.50 12.78 -5.63
CA GLY A 114 9.57 12.27 -4.78
C GLY A 114 9.17 10.95 -4.13
N SER A 115 8.66 10.01 -4.94
CA SER A 115 8.08 8.77 -4.42
C SER A 115 9.06 7.87 -3.68
N GLY A 116 10.37 8.12 -3.85
CA GLY A 116 11.42 7.42 -3.11
C GLY A 116 11.30 5.92 -3.32
N THR A 117 11.29 5.17 -2.23
CA THR A 117 11.20 3.71 -2.28
C THR A 117 9.83 3.17 -2.70
N GLY A 118 8.82 4.02 -2.86
CA GLY A 118 7.46 3.58 -3.17
C GLY A 118 6.70 3.00 -1.97
N TYR A 119 7.24 3.12 -0.75
CA TYR A 119 6.59 2.63 0.47
C TYR A 119 5.22 3.28 0.70
N ILE A 120 5.18 4.61 0.80
CA ILE A 120 3.92 5.35 1.01
C ILE A 120 2.97 5.20 -0.18
N SER A 121 3.51 5.09 -1.40
CA SER A 121 2.72 4.82 -2.60
C SER A 121 2.03 3.46 -2.57
N SER A 122 2.69 2.45 -1.99
CA SER A 122 2.10 1.12 -1.81
C SER A 122 0.99 1.13 -0.75
N ILE A 123 1.17 1.91 0.32
CA ILE A 123 0.11 2.15 1.33
C ILE A 123 -1.07 2.88 0.68
N ALA A 124 -0.82 3.92 -0.11
CA ALA A 124 -1.86 4.64 -0.84
C ALA A 124 -2.62 3.70 -1.77
N ALA A 125 -1.92 2.89 -2.57
CA ALA A 125 -2.53 1.91 -3.46
C ALA A 125 -3.45 0.92 -2.72
N TYR A 126 -3.05 0.46 -1.53
CA TYR A 126 -3.90 -0.38 -0.69
C TYR A 126 -5.18 0.35 -0.26
N LEU A 127 -5.06 1.60 0.20
CA LEU A 127 -6.20 2.39 0.69
C LEU A 127 -7.17 2.82 -0.42
N THR A 128 -6.64 3.12 -1.61
CA THR A 128 -7.43 3.55 -2.77
C THR A 128 -8.02 2.39 -3.56
N GLY A 129 -7.52 1.17 -3.34
CA GLY A 129 -8.03 -0.02 -3.99
C GLY A 129 -7.56 -0.21 -5.45
N PRO A 130 -7.96 -1.33 -6.08
CA PRO A 130 -7.40 -1.78 -7.36
C PRO A 130 -7.85 -0.97 -8.58
N THR A 131 -8.92 -0.19 -8.46
CA THR A 131 -9.47 0.64 -9.54
C THR A 131 -8.86 2.05 -9.56
N ALA A 132 -8.08 2.39 -8.55
CA ALA A 132 -7.50 3.71 -8.39
C ALA A 132 -6.26 3.94 -9.24
N ILE A 133 -6.03 5.22 -9.57
CA ILE A 133 -4.85 5.67 -10.30
C ILE A 133 -3.82 6.20 -9.30
N ASN A 134 -2.65 5.54 -9.25
CA ASN A 134 -1.53 5.93 -8.38
C ASN A 134 -0.33 6.33 -9.25
N HIS A 135 0.00 7.62 -9.29
CA HIS A 135 1.15 8.17 -10.01
C HIS A 135 2.32 8.45 -9.06
N ASN A 136 3.51 8.02 -9.47
CA ASN A 136 4.72 8.10 -8.67
C ASN A 136 5.82 8.74 -9.51
N ILE A 137 6.32 9.90 -9.08
CA ILE A 137 7.37 10.65 -9.77
C ILE A 137 8.63 10.60 -8.92
N GLU A 138 9.72 10.10 -9.47
CA GLU A 138 11.02 10.02 -8.81
C GLU A 138 12.11 10.40 -9.81
N LEU A 139 13.08 11.19 -9.33
CA LEU A 139 14.15 11.76 -10.14
C LEU A 139 15.27 10.74 -10.38
N HIS A 140 15.56 9.93 -9.37
CA HIS A 140 16.73 9.07 -9.34
C HIS A 140 16.41 7.66 -9.86
N GLU A 141 17.06 7.25 -10.95
CA GLU A 141 16.82 5.93 -11.57
C GLU A 141 17.15 4.76 -10.65
N ASP A 142 18.21 4.87 -9.84
CA ASP A 142 18.59 3.86 -8.85
C ASP A 142 17.52 3.69 -7.77
N VAL A 143 16.87 4.80 -7.38
CA VAL A 143 15.76 4.79 -6.43
C VAL A 143 14.50 4.17 -7.05
N CYS A 144 14.20 4.48 -8.31
CA CYS A 144 13.12 3.83 -9.06
C CYS A 144 13.34 2.31 -9.18
N ALA A 145 14.58 1.88 -9.45
CA ALA A 145 14.93 0.46 -9.53
C ALA A 145 14.75 -0.25 -8.18
N HIS A 146 15.18 0.40 -7.09
CA HIS A 146 14.93 -0.10 -5.73
C HIS A 146 13.43 -0.22 -5.44
N ALA A 147 12.64 0.81 -5.73
CA ALA A 147 11.20 0.83 -5.50
C ALA A 147 10.47 -0.31 -6.23
N ARG A 148 10.77 -0.52 -7.52
CA ARG A 148 10.20 -1.63 -8.32
C ARG A 148 10.51 -2.99 -7.68
N LYS A 149 11.77 -3.22 -7.30
CA LYS A 149 12.18 -4.47 -6.64
C LYS A 149 11.47 -4.68 -5.30
N SER A 150 11.32 -3.62 -4.51
CA SER A 150 10.59 -3.67 -3.23
C SER A 150 9.12 -4.03 -3.42
N ILE A 151 8.44 -3.39 -4.38
CA ILE A 151 7.04 -3.66 -4.71
C ILE A 151 6.85 -5.09 -5.23
N ASP A 152 7.74 -5.57 -6.11
CA ASP A 152 7.70 -6.95 -6.61
C ASP A 152 7.86 -7.96 -5.47
N SER A 153 8.76 -7.67 -4.53
CA SER A 153 9.01 -8.52 -3.35
C SER A 153 7.79 -8.56 -2.42
N LEU A 154 7.16 -7.40 -2.18
CA LEU A 154 5.92 -7.30 -1.42
C LEU A 154 4.79 -8.08 -2.10
N ASN A 155 4.59 -7.89 -3.41
CA ASN A 155 3.55 -8.57 -4.17
C ASN A 155 3.73 -10.10 -4.12
N ALA A 156 4.96 -10.59 -4.28
CA ALA A 156 5.26 -12.01 -4.13
C ALA A 156 4.94 -12.52 -2.71
N HIS A 157 5.28 -11.75 -1.68
CA HIS A 157 4.97 -12.07 -0.29
C HIS A 157 3.45 -12.15 -0.04
N LEU A 158 2.70 -11.16 -0.49
CA LEU A 158 1.24 -11.12 -0.33
C LEU A 158 0.56 -12.27 -1.09
N ALA A 159 1.00 -12.58 -2.31
CA ALA A 159 0.50 -13.71 -3.07
C ALA A 159 0.77 -15.05 -2.38
N ASN A 160 1.94 -15.22 -1.73
CA ASN A 160 2.24 -16.40 -0.93
C ASN A 160 1.31 -16.52 0.27
N ARG A 161 1.12 -15.43 1.03
CA ARG A 161 0.22 -15.42 2.20
C ARG A 161 -1.23 -15.74 1.80
N GLN A 162 -1.69 -15.25 0.67
CA GLN A 162 -3.03 -15.55 0.16
C GLN A 162 -3.19 -17.05 -0.14
N ARG A 163 -2.23 -17.64 -0.87
CA ARG A 163 -2.25 -19.08 -1.17
C ARG A 163 -2.24 -19.95 0.09
N GLU A 164 -1.44 -19.60 1.08
CA GLU A 164 -1.40 -20.31 2.36
C GLU A 164 -2.73 -20.23 3.11
N ARG A 165 -3.39 -19.06 3.10
CA ARG A 165 -4.71 -18.88 3.71
C ARG A 165 -5.77 -19.74 3.04
N GLU A 166 -5.80 -19.77 1.72
CA GLU A 166 -6.72 -20.59 0.93
C GLU A 166 -6.53 -22.08 1.21
N GLN A 167 -5.27 -22.55 1.25
CA GLN A 167 -4.95 -23.94 1.58
C GLN A 167 -5.39 -24.32 3.00
N ARG A 168 -5.16 -23.45 3.99
CA ARG A 168 -5.60 -23.68 5.37
C ARG A 168 -7.12 -23.70 5.48
N ALA A 169 -7.82 -22.80 4.80
CA ALA A 169 -9.28 -22.78 4.75
C ALA A 169 -9.84 -24.06 4.12
N ALA A 170 -9.28 -24.50 2.98
CA ALA A 170 -9.66 -25.75 2.33
C ALA A 170 -9.39 -26.99 3.20
N ALA A 171 -8.25 -27.02 3.91
CA ALA A 171 -7.92 -28.09 4.84
C ALA A 171 -8.88 -28.13 6.05
N ALA A 172 -9.22 -26.96 6.61
CA ALA A 172 -10.18 -26.85 7.70
C ALA A 172 -11.58 -27.32 7.28
N GLU A 173 -12.02 -26.96 6.08
CA GLU A 173 -13.31 -27.41 5.53
C GLU A 173 -13.34 -28.92 5.30
N LYS A 174 -12.28 -29.47 4.69
CA LYS A 174 -12.13 -30.93 4.53
C LYS A 174 -12.17 -31.66 5.87
N ALA A 175 -11.55 -31.10 6.91
CA ALA A 175 -11.58 -31.67 8.26
C ALA A 175 -12.99 -31.63 8.89
N ARG A 176 -13.76 -30.55 8.69
CA ARG A 176 -15.17 -30.47 9.13
C ARG A 176 -16.04 -31.52 8.45
N LEU A 177 -15.91 -31.67 7.14
CA LEU A 177 -16.67 -32.67 6.37
C LEU A 177 -16.36 -34.11 6.81
N ALA A 178 -15.09 -34.42 7.05
CA ALA A 178 -14.67 -35.74 7.55
C ALA A 178 -15.26 -36.08 8.94
N GLN A 179 -15.43 -35.08 9.81
CA GLN A 179 -16.07 -35.26 11.13
C GLN A 179 -17.60 -35.42 11.00
N SER A 180 -18.23 -34.79 10.00
CA SER A 180 -19.67 -34.93 9.73
C SER A 180 -20.05 -36.25 9.05
N GLY A 181 -19.12 -36.90 8.34
CA GLY A 181 -19.34 -38.17 7.65
C GLY A 181 -19.24 -39.43 8.50
N GLY A 182 -18.95 -39.30 9.80
CA GLY A 182 -18.78 -40.43 10.74
C GLY A 182 -20.06 -40.88 11.46
N GLY A 183 -21.24 -40.39 11.08
CA GLY A 183 -22.52 -40.68 11.74
C GLY A 183 -23.49 -41.45 10.86
N GLU A 184 -23.23 -42.73 10.57
CA GLU A 184 -24.32 -43.66 10.23
C GLU A 184 -24.95 -44.16 11.53
N GLY A 185 -26.17 -43.70 11.83
CA GLY A 185 -27.05 -44.32 12.82
C GLY A 185 -27.97 -43.36 13.57
N GLY A 186 -29.12 -43.01 12.99
CA GLY A 186 -30.23 -42.44 13.76
C GLY A 186 -31.17 -41.54 12.96
N ALA A 187 -32.27 -42.10 12.48
CA ALA A 187 -33.39 -41.39 11.86
C ALA A 187 -34.04 -40.35 12.81
N GLY A 188 -34.45 -39.20 12.27
CA GLY A 188 -35.30 -38.25 13.01
C GLY A 188 -35.42 -36.90 12.29
N GLY A 189 -36.58 -36.62 11.70
CA GLY A 189 -36.78 -35.51 10.77
C GLY A 189 -36.86 -34.10 11.38
N GLY A 190 -36.74 -33.12 10.49
CA GLY A 190 -37.55 -31.90 10.54
C GLY A 190 -36.80 -30.57 10.72
N GLY A 191 -36.96 -29.67 9.72
CA GLY A 191 -36.94 -28.22 9.94
C GLY A 191 -35.65 -27.50 9.53
N GLY A 192 -35.49 -27.22 8.24
CA GLY A 192 -34.42 -26.36 7.73
C GLY A 192 -34.70 -24.87 7.99
N SER A 193 -33.74 -24.19 8.62
CA SER A 193 -33.60 -22.73 8.59
C SER A 193 -32.20 -22.43 8.07
N MET A 194 -32.12 -21.88 6.85
CA MET A 194 -30.87 -21.43 6.23
C MET A 194 -30.45 -20.11 6.88
N THR A 195 -29.38 -20.14 7.66
CA THR A 195 -28.63 -18.93 7.99
C THR A 195 -27.47 -18.83 7.00
N ALA A 196 -27.55 -17.84 6.12
CA ALA A 196 -26.51 -17.52 5.15
C ALA A 196 -25.20 -17.14 5.86
N MET A 197 -24.13 -17.89 5.57
CA MET A 197 -22.76 -17.49 5.92
C MET A 197 -22.34 -16.38 4.95
N ALA A 198 -22.03 -15.21 5.51
CA ALA A 198 -21.37 -14.13 4.79
C ALA A 198 -19.94 -14.57 4.44
N VAL A 199 -19.69 -14.74 3.14
CA VAL A 199 -18.35 -14.89 2.57
C VAL A 199 -17.73 -13.49 2.55
N VAL A 200 -16.68 -13.28 3.33
CA VAL A 200 -15.79 -12.12 3.16
C VAL A 200 -14.91 -12.42 1.95
N GLU A 201 -15.34 -11.92 0.80
CA GLU A 201 -14.61 -11.98 -0.46
C GLU A 201 -13.56 -10.86 -0.46
N VAL A 202 -12.31 -11.19 -0.10
CA VAL A 202 -11.18 -10.29 -0.34
C VAL A 202 -10.80 -10.45 -1.81
N MET A 203 -11.22 -9.49 -2.63
CA MET A 203 -10.96 -9.43 -4.06
C MET A 203 -9.44 -9.42 -4.35
N GLY A 204 -8.96 -10.54 -4.88
CA GLY A 204 -7.70 -10.61 -5.61
C GLY A 204 -7.91 -10.11 -7.04
N ALA A 205 -7.81 -8.80 -7.26
CA ALA A 205 -7.70 -8.25 -8.61
C ALA A 205 -6.23 -8.22 -9.01
N GLY A 206 -5.88 -9.03 -10.00
CA GLY A 206 -4.54 -9.19 -10.54
C GLY A 206 -3.92 -7.86 -10.94
N TRP A 207 -2.71 -7.64 -10.46
CA TRP A 207 -1.83 -6.60 -10.98
C TRP A 207 -1.43 -7.00 -12.40
N GLY A 208 -2.21 -6.52 -13.37
CA GLY A 208 -2.00 -6.75 -14.79
C GLY A 208 -0.69 -6.11 -15.25
N LYS A 209 0.17 -6.92 -15.86
CA LYS A 209 1.32 -6.45 -16.63
C LYS A 209 0.84 -5.42 -17.66
N GLY A 210 1.31 -4.18 -17.53
CA GLY A 210 1.22 -3.18 -18.57
C GLY A 210 1.89 -3.71 -19.83
N LYS A 211 1.10 -3.86 -20.89
CA LYS A 211 1.53 -4.26 -22.22
C LYS A 211 2.35 -3.11 -22.81
N GLU A 212 3.65 -3.29 -22.95
CA GLU A 212 4.51 -2.40 -23.73
C GLU A 212 3.93 -2.32 -25.14
N ARG A 213 3.56 -1.10 -25.55
CA ARG A 213 3.18 -0.77 -26.92
C ARG A 213 4.44 -0.22 -27.55
N GLY A 214 5.06 -1.03 -28.41
CA GLY A 214 6.12 -0.55 -29.29
C GLY A 214 5.50 0.37 -30.32
N ASP A 215 6.02 1.59 -30.40
CA ASP A 215 5.86 2.46 -31.55
C ASP A 215 7.25 2.61 -32.16
N GLU A 216 7.48 1.82 -33.21
CA GLU A 216 8.39 2.14 -34.29
C GLU A 216 7.85 3.41 -34.96
N ASP A 217 8.66 4.47 -35.03
CA ASP A 217 8.43 5.52 -36.00
C ASP A 217 9.80 6.03 -36.46
N GLU A 218 10.26 5.38 -37.53
CA GLU A 218 11.31 5.88 -38.42
C GLU A 218 10.93 7.30 -38.87
N ARG A 219 11.79 8.28 -38.56
CA ARG A 219 11.86 9.50 -39.35
C ARG A 219 13.30 9.85 -39.66
N ASP A 220 13.61 9.46 -40.88
CA ASP A 220 14.71 9.81 -41.75
C ASP A 220 14.76 11.34 -41.93
N GLU A 221 15.79 12.00 -41.40
CA GLU A 221 16.23 13.31 -41.89
C GLU A 221 17.75 13.31 -42.00
N GLY A 222 18.21 13.09 -43.23
CA GLY A 222 19.61 13.24 -43.63
C GLY A 222 20.05 14.71 -43.63
N GLU A 223 21.23 14.91 -43.05
CA GLU A 223 22.40 15.56 -43.67
C GLU A 223 22.19 16.93 -44.36
N ALA A 224 22.73 18.01 -43.76
CA ALA A 224 23.84 18.79 -44.36
C ALA A 224 24.24 20.05 -43.56
N ALA A 225 25.53 20.40 -43.71
CA ALA A 225 26.24 21.67 -43.44
C ALA A 225 26.67 21.93 -41.98
N ARG A 226 27.95 21.73 -41.62
CA ARG A 226 29.20 22.46 -41.96
C ARG A 226 29.30 23.87 -41.37
N ASP A 227 30.36 24.04 -40.56
CA ASP A 227 31.28 25.19 -40.39
C ASP A 227 31.59 25.39 -38.89
N GLN A 228 32.82 25.10 -38.42
CA GLN A 228 33.94 26.07 -38.22
C GLN A 228 33.42 27.31 -37.47
N GLU A 229 33.74 27.55 -36.19
CA GLU A 229 35.07 27.88 -35.63
C GLU A 229 35.05 27.77 -34.09
#